data_AF-A0A8S9NJE1-F1
#
_entry.id   AF-A0A8S9NJE1-F1
#
_cell.length_a   1.000
_cell.length_b   1.000
_cell.length_c   1.000
_cell.angle_alpha   90.00
_cell.angle_beta   90.00
_cell.angle_gamma   90.00
#
_symmetry.space_group_name_H-M   'P 1'
#
loop_
_entity.id
_entity.type
_entity.pdbx_description
1 polymer ?
#
loop_
_entity_poly.entity_id
_entity_poly.type
_entity_poly.pdbx_seq_one_letter_code
_entity_poly.pdbx_strand_id
1 'polypeptide(L)'
;MALFISPPTSALLFLTLSLALYCSIDPFKHCAISDFPNFVAHEVVSPRPDQVPWERDSQNSLQGSKILFQNQVQGPESVAFDPLGRGPYTGVADGRVLFWNGENWTDFAYTSSNRLRRYWLKGEKAGTSDVFAMLPGHPDNVRTNKDGEFWVALHCRRNYYSYIMARNPKLRMFILRLPITARIHYMFQIGMEPHGLVAKYSPEGKLVKVLEDSEGKVVRSVSEVEEKDGKLWLGSVLMNFVAVYDL
;
A
#
# COMPACT_ATOMS: atom_id res chain seq x y z
N MET A 1 37.35 38.80 31.70
CA MET A 1 37.38 38.75 30.23
C MET A 1 36.01 38.28 29.77
N ALA A 2 35.14 39.21 29.38
CA ALA A 2 33.79 38.87 28.91
C ALA A 2 33.91 38.30 27.49
N LEU A 3 33.42 37.07 27.29
CA LEU A 3 33.30 36.45 25.97
C LEU A 3 32.27 37.26 25.16
N PHE A 4 32.75 38.21 24.36
CA PHE A 4 31.91 38.89 23.38
C PHE A 4 31.60 37.92 22.24
N ILE A 5 30.46 37.25 22.36
CA ILE A 5 29.89 36.43 21.29
C ILE A 5 29.42 37.39 20.20
N SER A 6 29.93 37.22 18.97
CA SER A 6 29.57 38.12 17.87
C SER A 6 28.05 38.11 17.62
N PRO A 7 27.44 39.21 17.15
CA PRO A 7 26.00 39.27 16.83
C PRO A 7 25.48 38.09 15.99
N PRO A 8 26.18 37.63 14.92
CA PRO A 8 25.72 36.46 14.17
C PRO A 8 25.81 35.15 14.96
N THR A 9 26.79 35.00 15.86
CA THR A 9 26.91 33.82 16.73
C THR A 9 25.80 33.81 17.80
N SER A 10 25.43 34.98 18.33
CA SER A 10 24.32 35.12 19.29
C SER A 10 22.96 34.82 18.65
N ALA A 11 22.75 35.29 17.41
CA ALA A 11 21.54 34.99 16.65
C ALA A 11 21.42 33.50 16.31
N LEU A 12 22.53 32.85 15.92
CA LEU A 12 22.55 31.42 15.66
C LEU A 12 22.24 30.59 16.92
N LEU A 13 22.81 30.98 18.07
CA LEU A 13 22.54 30.31 19.35
C LEU A 13 21.08 30.46 19.79
N PHE A 14 20.49 31.64 19.58
CA PHE A 14 19.08 31.87 19.87
C PHE A 14 18.17 31.03 18.97
N LEU A 15 18.50 30.92 17.68
CA LEU A 15 17.75 30.12 16.73
C LEU A 15 17.83 28.62 17.07
N THR A 16 19.01 28.11 17.43
CA THR A 16 19.18 26.69 17.81
C THR A 16 18.46 26.36 19.10
N LEU A 17 18.52 27.21 20.13
CA LEU A 17 17.79 27.02 21.37
C LEU A 17 16.27 27.09 21.17
N SER A 18 15.80 28.01 20.34
CA SER A 18 14.37 28.14 20.02
C SER A 18 13.86 26.91 19.25
N LEU A 19 14.64 26.39 18.31
CA LEU A 19 14.33 25.17 17.58
C LEU A 19 14.35 23.94 18.50
N ALA A 20 15.34 23.83 19.39
CA ALA A 20 15.42 22.74 20.35
C ALA A 20 14.22 22.74 21.31
N LEU A 21 13.86 23.92 21.84
CA LEU A 21 12.69 24.08 22.70
C LEU A 21 11.41 23.70 21.95
N TYR A 22 11.24 24.20 20.73
CA TYR A 22 10.11 23.85 19.86
C TYR A 22 10.00 22.34 19.61
N CYS A 23 11.11 21.68 19.26
CA CYS A 23 11.14 20.23 19.05
C CYS A 23 10.87 19.44 20.34
N SER A 24 11.26 19.96 21.51
CA SER A 24 11.08 19.29 22.80
C SER A 24 9.64 19.35 23.32
N ILE A 25 8.96 20.49 23.12
CA ILE A 25 7.60 20.70 23.62
C ILE A 25 6.54 20.37 22.58
N ASP A 26 6.94 20.30 21.30
CA ASP A 26 6.11 20.09 20.12
C ASP A 26 4.72 20.73 20.24
N PRO A 27 4.66 22.08 20.37
CA PRO A 27 3.47 22.78 20.84
C PRO A 27 2.29 22.68 19.86
N PHE A 28 2.55 22.23 18.63
CA PHE A 28 1.57 22.04 17.56
C PHE A 28 1.48 20.59 17.07
N LYS A 29 2.07 19.63 17.80
CA LYS A 29 2.00 18.19 17.48
C LYS A 29 2.55 17.80 16.09
N HIS A 30 3.60 18.47 15.62
CA HIS A 30 4.19 18.20 14.31
C HIS A 30 5.12 16.98 14.30
N CYS A 31 5.59 16.49 15.45
CA CYS A 31 6.45 15.31 15.47
C CYS A 31 5.66 14.03 15.17
N ALA A 32 6.32 13.04 14.56
CA ALA A 32 5.67 11.79 14.12
C ALA A 32 5.10 10.92 15.26
N ILE A 33 5.49 11.21 16.50
CA ILE A 33 5.06 10.51 17.71
C ILE A 33 4.17 11.38 18.60
N SER A 34 3.70 12.53 18.10
CA SER A 34 2.96 13.53 18.89
C SER A 34 1.64 13.02 19.48
N ASP A 35 1.06 11.98 18.87
CA ASP A 35 -0.14 11.30 19.35
C ASP A 35 0.14 10.02 20.17
N PHE A 36 1.42 9.72 20.44
CA PHE A 36 1.87 8.54 21.16
C PHE A 36 2.68 8.96 22.41
N PRO A 37 2.03 9.50 23.46
CA PRO A 37 2.71 10.11 24.62
C PRO A 37 3.52 9.12 25.45
N ASN A 38 3.27 7.81 25.28
CA ASN A 38 4.01 6.72 25.93
C ASN A 38 4.92 5.98 24.95
N PHE A 39 5.24 6.58 23.79
CA PHE A 39 6.16 5.98 22.84
C PHE A 39 7.54 5.87 23.50
N VAL A 40 7.94 4.64 23.82
CA VAL A 40 9.28 4.33 24.27
C VAL A 40 9.96 3.60 23.12
N ALA A 41 11.08 4.14 22.64
CA ALA A 41 11.93 3.41 21.72
C ALA A 41 12.50 2.21 22.47
N HIS A 42 12.17 1.01 22.02
CA HIS A 42 12.79 -0.21 22.54
C HIS A 42 14.15 -0.39 21.89
N GLU A 43 15.14 -0.80 22.68
CA GLU A 43 16.41 -1.26 22.13
C GLU A 43 16.14 -2.45 21.23
N VAL A 44 16.33 -2.27 19.93
CA VAL A 44 16.43 -3.37 18.99
C VAL A 44 17.82 -3.94 19.19
N VAL A 45 17.90 -5.14 19.76
CA VAL A 45 19.15 -5.92 19.83
C VAL A 45 19.59 -6.17 18.40
N SER A 46 20.39 -5.22 17.91
CA SER A 46 20.96 -5.30 16.58
C SER A 46 22.11 -6.30 16.67
N PRO A 47 22.26 -7.21 15.69
CA PRO A 47 23.45 -8.04 15.61
C PRO A 47 24.68 -7.14 15.76
N ARG A 48 25.65 -7.58 16.56
CA ARG A 48 26.91 -6.84 16.70
C ARG A 48 27.51 -6.64 15.31
N PRO A 49 28.26 -5.56 15.05
CA PRO A 49 28.81 -5.33 13.71
C PRO A 49 29.62 -6.51 13.14
N ASP A 50 30.24 -7.34 13.98
CA ASP A 50 30.93 -8.58 13.58
C ASP A 50 29.99 -9.70 13.10
N GLN A 51 28.70 -9.63 13.42
CA GLN A 51 27.66 -10.58 13.04
C GLN A 51 26.86 -10.13 11.81
N VAL A 52 27.04 -8.89 11.37
CA VAL A 52 26.39 -8.35 10.18
C VAL A 52 27.30 -8.57 8.97
N PRO A 53 26.84 -9.27 7.92
CA PRO A 53 27.57 -9.35 6.67
C PRO A 53 27.55 -7.97 5.99
N TRP A 54 28.62 -7.20 6.18
CA TRP A 54 28.80 -5.86 5.60
C TRP A 54 29.37 -5.91 4.17
N GLU A 55 29.47 -7.08 3.57
CA GLU A 55 29.91 -7.23 2.19
C GLU A 55 29.03 -6.36 1.29
N ARG A 56 29.67 -5.43 0.61
CA ARG A 56 29.02 -4.63 -0.44
C ARG A 56 29.44 -5.17 -1.78
N ASP A 57 28.51 -5.17 -2.72
CA ASP A 57 28.80 -5.43 -4.12
C ASP A 57 29.67 -4.31 -4.68
N SER A 58 30.99 -4.48 -4.60
CA SER A 58 31.97 -3.48 -5.03
C SER A 58 31.96 -3.21 -6.53
N GLN A 59 31.38 -4.12 -7.31
CA GLN A 59 31.25 -3.99 -8.76
C GLN A 59 30.00 -3.22 -9.17
N ASN A 60 29.10 -2.91 -8.21
CA ASN A 60 27.77 -2.38 -8.49
C ASN A 60 27.07 -3.19 -9.59
N SER A 61 27.04 -4.51 -9.45
CA SER A 61 26.59 -5.47 -10.45
C SER A 61 25.21 -5.15 -11.02
N LEU A 62 24.33 -4.51 -10.24
CA LEU A 62 23.02 -4.02 -10.71
C LEU A 62 23.11 -2.91 -11.78
N GLN A 63 24.24 -2.21 -11.93
CA GLN A 63 24.47 -1.28 -13.06
C GLN A 63 24.56 -2.01 -14.41
N GLY A 64 24.86 -3.31 -14.41
CA GLY A 64 24.79 -4.16 -15.59
C GLY A 64 23.35 -4.54 -15.99
N SER A 65 22.35 -4.13 -15.21
CA SER A 65 20.94 -4.45 -15.48
C SER A 65 20.48 -3.77 -16.77
N LYS A 66 19.78 -4.52 -17.62
CA LYS A 66 19.15 -3.97 -18.81
C LYS A 66 17.80 -3.37 -18.43
N ILE A 67 17.59 -2.09 -18.74
CA ILE A 67 16.28 -1.47 -18.62
C ILE A 67 15.38 -2.02 -19.73
N LEU A 68 14.27 -2.64 -19.33
CA LEU A 68 13.24 -3.15 -20.24
C LEU A 68 11.95 -2.36 -20.03
N PHE A 69 11.18 -2.19 -21.10
CA PHE A 69 9.83 -1.61 -21.08
C PHE A 69 9.75 -0.17 -20.54
N GLN A 70 10.84 0.59 -20.67
CA GLN A 70 10.91 1.98 -20.25
C GLN A 70 9.79 2.78 -20.92
N ASN A 71 9.00 3.51 -20.11
CA ASN A 71 7.85 4.30 -20.54
C ASN A 71 6.66 3.50 -21.13
N GLN A 72 6.65 2.16 -21.01
CA GLN A 72 5.53 1.34 -21.49
C GLN A 72 4.52 1.02 -20.37
N VAL A 73 4.97 0.96 -19.12
CA VAL A 73 4.16 0.66 -17.93
C VAL A 73 4.52 1.61 -16.78
N GLN A 74 3.55 1.95 -15.92
CA GLN A 74 3.76 2.88 -14.80
C GLN A 74 3.60 2.16 -13.45
N GLY A 75 4.62 2.24 -12.60
CA GLY A 75 4.62 1.64 -11.26
C GLY A 75 4.48 0.12 -11.26
N PRO A 76 5.35 -0.64 -11.97
CA PRO A 76 5.43 -2.08 -11.77
C PRO A 76 5.94 -2.38 -10.35
N GLU A 77 5.03 -2.74 -9.44
CA GLU A 77 5.35 -2.92 -8.01
C GLU A 77 5.72 -4.37 -7.64
N SER A 78 5.35 -5.35 -8.47
CA SER A 78 5.67 -6.76 -8.25
C SER A 78 5.74 -7.50 -9.58
N VAL A 79 6.76 -8.34 -9.78
CA VAL A 79 6.97 -9.11 -11.02
C VAL A 79 6.96 -10.61 -10.72
N ALA A 80 6.11 -11.36 -11.42
CA ALA A 80 6.03 -12.81 -11.32
C ALA A 80 6.18 -13.48 -12.69
N PHE A 81 6.57 -14.76 -12.69
CA PHE A 81 6.57 -15.64 -13.85
C PHE A 81 5.71 -16.86 -13.54
N ASP A 82 5.03 -17.40 -14.53
CA ASP A 82 4.21 -18.60 -14.32
C ASP A 82 5.08 -19.87 -14.29
N PRO A 83 4.54 -21.03 -13.87
CA PRO A 83 5.29 -22.30 -13.82
C PRO A 83 5.82 -22.81 -15.17
N LEU A 84 5.37 -22.23 -16.28
CA LEU A 84 5.85 -22.53 -17.64
C LEU A 84 6.94 -21.54 -18.08
N GLY A 85 7.37 -20.62 -17.21
CA GLY A 85 8.38 -19.60 -17.48
C GLY A 85 7.86 -18.41 -18.29
N ARG A 86 6.54 -18.27 -18.47
CA ARG A 86 5.95 -17.15 -19.22
C ARG A 86 5.82 -15.93 -18.32
N GLY A 87 5.89 -14.74 -18.93
CA GLY A 87 5.83 -13.45 -18.24
C GLY A 87 6.88 -12.48 -18.81
N PRO A 88 7.20 -11.40 -18.09
CA PRO A 88 6.76 -11.07 -16.74
C PRO A 88 5.26 -10.73 -16.62
N TYR A 89 4.67 -11.08 -15.47
CA TYR A 89 3.40 -10.53 -14.98
C TYR A 89 3.70 -9.39 -14.02
N THR A 90 3.06 -8.23 -14.16
CA THR A 90 3.24 -7.13 -13.21
C THR A 90 1.95 -6.36 -12.96
N GLY A 91 1.71 -5.99 -11.70
CA GLY A 91 0.72 -4.95 -11.37
C GLY A 91 1.22 -3.59 -11.85
N VAL A 92 0.33 -2.70 -12.28
CA VAL A 92 0.64 -1.31 -12.65
C VAL A 92 -0.33 -0.35 -11.95
N ALA A 93 0.08 0.91 -11.79
CA ALA A 93 -0.59 1.90 -10.95
C ALA A 93 -2.06 2.18 -11.30
N ASP A 94 -2.49 1.88 -12.53
CA ASP A 94 -3.90 2.04 -12.96
C ASP A 94 -4.81 0.87 -12.58
N GLY A 95 -4.29 -0.08 -11.81
CA GLY A 95 -5.06 -1.22 -11.36
C GLY A 95 -5.12 -2.33 -12.39
N ARG A 96 -4.13 -2.47 -13.28
CA ARG A 96 -3.99 -3.61 -14.18
C ARG A 96 -2.89 -4.54 -13.73
N VAL A 97 -3.09 -5.82 -13.93
CA VAL A 97 -2.01 -6.81 -13.97
C VAL A 97 -1.79 -7.13 -15.43
N LEU A 98 -0.61 -6.78 -15.93
CA LEU A 98 -0.23 -7.00 -17.31
C LEU A 98 0.58 -8.28 -17.41
N PHE A 99 0.39 -9.01 -18.50
CA PHE A 99 1.18 -10.17 -18.90
C PHE A 99 1.94 -9.82 -20.18
N TRP A 100 3.26 -9.98 -20.15
CA TRP A 100 4.09 -9.94 -21.35
C TRP A 100 4.12 -11.32 -22.01
N ASN A 101 3.60 -11.42 -23.23
CA ASN A 101 3.52 -12.70 -23.95
C ASN A 101 4.73 -12.98 -24.87
N GLY A 102 5.75 -12.11 -24.86
CA GLY A 102 6.90 -12.16 -25.76
C GLY A 102 6.86 -11.10 -26.87
N GLU A 103 5.67 -10.64 -27.26
CA GLU A 103 5.47 -9.66 -28.34
C GLU A 103 4.80 -8.38 -27.86
N ASN A 104 3.77 -8.50 -27.00
CA ASN A 104 2.95 -7.39 -26.55
C ASN A 104 2.54 -7.54 -25.07
N TRP A 105 2.27 -6.40 -24.44
CA TRP A 105 1.57 -6.37 -23.16
C TRP A 105 0.09 -6.70 -23.37
N THR A 106 -0.42 -7.63 -22.58
CA THR A 106 -1.84 -7.99 -22.56
C THR A 106 -2.39 -7.79 -21.16
N ASP A 107 -3.60 -7.26 -21.08
CA ASP A 107 -4.30 -7.17 -19.80
C ASP A 107 -4.61 -8.60 -19.33
N PHE A 108 -3.96 -9.03 -18.25
CA PHE A 108 -4.16 -10.36 -17.66
C PHE A 108 -5.25 -10.32 -16.59
N ALA A 109 -5.10 -9.37 -15.67
CA ALA A 109 -6.10 -9.10 -14.66
C ALA A 109 -6.20 -7.59 -14.40
N TYR A 110 -7.15 -7.19 -13.57
CA TYR A 110 -7.29 -5.82 -13.11
C TYR A 110 -7.35 -5.86 -11.59
N THR A 111 -6.39 -5.23 -10.92
CA THR A 111 -6.56 -4.65 -9.58
C THR A 111 -7.66 -3.58 -9.64
N SER A 112 -8.90 -4.06 -9.48
CA SER A 112 -10.16 -3.33 -9.35
C SER A 112 -11.03 -3.17 -10.62
N SER A 113 -12.08 -3.97 -10.62
CA SER A 113 -13.43 -3.49 -10.96
C SER A 113 -14.34 -3.72 -9.76
N ASN A 114 -13.78 -3.45 -8.56
CA ASN A 114 -14.38 -3.79 -7.27
C ASN A 114 -14.94 -5.22 -7.26
N ARG A 115 -14.18 -6.18 -7.79
CA ARG A 115 -14.58 -7.59 -7.92
C ARG A 115 -13.35 -8.48 -7.89
N LEU A 116 -13.51 -9.69 -7.36
CA LEU A 116 -12.57 -10.78 -7.53
C LEU A 116 -12.90 -11.56 -8.79
N ARG A 117 -11.87 -11.98 -9.51
CA ARG A 117 -11.97 -12.96 -10.59
C ARG A 117 -11.21 -14.20 -10.18
N ARG A 118 -11.72 -15.38 -10.51
CA ARG A 118 -10.95 -16.63 -10.38
C ARG A 118 -10.53 -17.11 -11.75
N TYR A 119 -9.35 -17.71 -11.80
CA TYR A 119 -8.82 -18.39 -12.95
C TYR A 119 -8.83 -19.89 -12.68
N TRP A 120 -9.41 -20.67 -13.60
CA TRP A 120 -9.55 -22.11 -13.45
C TRP A 120 -8.26 -22.81 -13.90
N LEU A 121 -7.55 -23.42 -12.96
CA LEU A 121 -6.29 -24.14 -13.24
C LEU A 121 -6.52 -25.57 -13.75
N LYS A 122 -7.61 -26.21 -13.35
CA LYS A 122 -7.94 -27.61 -13.64
C LYS A 122 -9.46 -27.77 -13.85
N GLY A 123 -9.88 -28.90 -14.40
CA GLY A 123 -11.28 -29.24 -14.68
C GLY A 123 -11.76 -28.75 -16.06
N GLU A 124 -13.05 -28.91 -16.34
CA GLU A 124 -13.64 -28.59 -17.66
C GLU A 124 -13.50 -27.12 -18.06
N LYS A 125 -13.35 -26.22 -17.07
CA LYS A 125 -13.15 -24.79 -17.27
C LYS A 125 -11.68 -24.38 -17.30
N ALA A 126 -10.74 -25.33 -17.23
CA ALA A 126 -9.31 -25.03 -17.18
C ALA A 126 -8.89 -24.06 -18.30
N GLY A 127 -8.07 -23.07 -17.95
CA GLY A 127 -7.63 -22.04 -18.88
C GLY A 127 -8.57 -20.83 -18.97
N THR A 128 -9.75 -20.89 -18.36
CA THR A 128 -10.75 -19.80 -18.40
C THR A 128 -10.79 -18.99 -17.09
N SER A 129 -11.47 -17.85 -17.12
CA SER A 129 -11.70 -17.01 -15.93
C SER A 129 -13.13 -16.50 -15.87
N ASP A 130 -13.68 -16.42 -14.66
CA ASP A 130 -15.00 -15.85 -14.40
C ASP A 130 -14.96 -14.85 -13.23
N VAL A 131 -16.07 -14.15 -13.00
CA VAL A 131 -16.20 -13.28 -11.82
C VAL A 131 -16.52 -14.16 -10.62
N PHE A 132 -15.63 -14.10 -9.63
CA PHE A 132 -15.76 -14.88 -8.40
C PHE A 132 -16.67 -14.19 -7.39
N ALA A 133 -16.41 -12.91 -7.10
CA ALA A 133 -17.16 -12.15 -6.11
C ALA A 133 -17.19 -10.66 -6.43
N MET A 134 -18.25 -9.97 -6.05
CA MET A 134 -18.31 -8.51 -6.05
C MET A 134 -17.84 -7.97 -4.69
N LEU A 135 -16.95 -6.98 -4.71
CA LEU A 135 -16.32 -6.40 -3.53
C LEU A 135 -16.95 -5.08 -3.10
N PRO A 136 -17.11 -4.81 -1.79
CA PRO A 136 -17.66 -3.54 -1.29
C PRO A 136 -16.67 -2.37 -1.37
N GLY A 137 -15.40 -2.64 -1.71
CA GLY A 137 -14.33 -1.65 -1.82
C GLY A 137 -13.30 -1.97 -2.90
N HIS A 138 -12.23 -1.18 -2.95
CA HIS A 138 -11.12 -1.36 -3.88
C HIS A 138 -10.12 -2.39 -3.31
N PRO A 139 -9.93 -3.55 -3.97
CA PRO A 139 -9.03 -4.59 -3.48
C PRO A 139 -7.57 -4.20 -3.54
N ASP A 140 -6.83 -4.66 -2.54
CA ASP A 140 -5.37 -4.62 -2.49
C ASP A 140 -4.84 -6.07 -2.53
N ASN A 141 -4.79 -6.77 -1.39
CA ASN A 141 -4.39 -8.18 -1.30
C ASN A 141 -5.52 -9.15 -0.91
N VAL A 142 -5.31 -10.43 -1.21
CA VAL A 142 -6.22 -11.55 -0.88
C VAL A 142 -5.43 -12.69 -0.24
N ARG A 143 -5.92 -13.23 0.86
CA ARG A 143 -5.36 -14.42 1.55
C ARG A 143 -6.44 -15.45 1.80
N THR A 144 -6.08 -16.72 1.72
CA THR A 144 -6.96 -17.84 2.07
C THR A 144 -6.67 -18.33 3.48
N ASN A 145 -7.72 -18.60 4.25
CA ASN A 145 -7.57 -19.29 5.53
C ASN A 145 -7.57 -20.82 5.36
N LYS A 146 -7.41 -21.54 6.48
CA LYS A 146 -7.37 -23.01 6.52
C LYS A 146 -8.67 -23.68 6.05
N ASP A 147 -9.79 -22.96 6.11
CA ASP A 147 -11.13 -23.45 5.73
C ASP A 147 -11.43 -23.18 4.23
N GLY A 148 -10.47 -22.58 3.51
CA GLY A 148 -10.60 -22.24 2.09
C GLY A 148 -11.38 -20.96 1.83
N GLU A 149 -11.69 -20.18 2.87
CA GLU A 149 -12.33 -18.88 2.77
C GLU A 149 -11.29 -17.80 2.46
N PHE A 150 -11.73 -16.72 1.81
CA PHE A 150 -10.86 -15.66 1.29
C PHE A 150 -11.05 -14.38 2.10
N TRP A 151 -10.02 -13.95 2.80
CA TRP A 151 -9.91 -12.58 3.30
C TRP A 151 -9.36 -11.66 2.22
N VAL A 152 -9.97 -10.49 2.10
CA VAL A 152 -9.63 -9.47 1.12
C VAL A 152 -9.36 -8.16 1.87
N ALA A 153 -8.14 -7.65 1.74
CA ALA A 153 -7.81 -6.30 2.15
C ALA A 153 -8.40 -5.32 1.12
N LEU A 154 -9.12 -4.34 1.62
CA LEU A 154 -9.76 -3.32 0.81
C LEU A 154 -9.21 -1.97 1.22
N HIS A 155 -8.57 -1.29 0.28
CA HIS A 155 -7.92 -0.01 0.51
C HIS A 155 -8.92 1.08 0.96
N CYS A 156 -10.12 1.08 0.39
CA CYS A 156 -11.23 1.98 0.76
C CYS A 156 -12.58 1.44 0.24
N ARG A 157 -13.69 1.93 0.84
CA ARG A 157 -15.05 1.70 0.33
C ARG A 157 -15.22 2.26 -1.09
N ARG A 158 -16.16 1.69 -1.83
CA ARG A 158 -16.69 2.32 -3.04
C ARG A 158 -17.32 3.67 -2.68
N ASN A 159 -17.04 4.70 -3.48
CA ASN A 159 -17.67 6.00 -3.34
C ASN A 159 -18.20 6.49 -4.70
N TYR A 160 -19.09 7.49 -4.66
CA TYR A 160 -19.77 7.98 -5.84
C TYR A 160 -18.82 8.71 -6.81
N TYR A 161 -17.79 9.39 -6.29
CA TYR A 161 -16.78 10.05 -7.10
C TYR A 161 -16.02 9.03 -7.95
N SER A 162 -15.46 7.98 -7.33
CA SER A 162 -14.73 6.93 -8.05
C SER A 162 -15.63 6.21 -9.06
N TYR A 163 -16.91 6.00 -8.73
CA TYR A 163 -17.90 5.45 -9.65
C TYR A 163 -18.12 6.33 -10.91
N ILE A 164 -18.36 7.63 -10.73
CA ILE A 164 -18.54 8.56 -11.88
C ILE A 164 -17.27 8.61 -12.73
N MET A 165 -16.11 8.74 -12.09
CA MET A 165 -14.82 8.82 -12.79
C MET A 165 -14.48 7.54 -13.55
N ALA A 166 -14.85 6.38 -13.01
CA ALA A 166 -14.70 5.10 -13.70
C ALA A 166 -15.63 4.98 -14.91
N ARG A 167 -16.87 5.47 -14.80
CA ARG A 167 -17.89 5.37 -15.87
C ARG A 167 -17.71 6.39 -17.00
N ASN A 168 -16.99 7.49 -16.75
CA ASN A 168 -16.84 8.60 -17.70
C ASN A 168 -15.36 8.93 -17.97
N PRO A 169 -14.64 8.15 -18.80
CA PRO A 169 -13.21 8.37 -19.06
C PRO A 169 -12.86 9.77 -19.59
N LYS A 170 -13.73 10.36 -20.42
CA LYS A 170 -13.55 11.73 -20.94
C LYS A 170 -13.58 12.77 -19.81
N LEU A 171 -14.51 12.62 -18.86
CA LEU A 171 -14.62 13.48 -17.69
C LEU A 171 -13.41 13.30 -16.76
N ARG A 172 -13.00 12.05 -16.50
CA ARG A 172 -11.80 11.75 -15.72
C ARG A 172 -10.56 12.40 -16.32
N MET A 173 -10.37 12.30 -17.63
CA MET A 173 -9.25 12.95 -18.33
C MET A 173 -9.30 14.47 -18.26
N PHE A 174 -10.50 15.06 -18.33
CA PHE A 174 -10.67 16.49 -18.14
C PHE A 174 -10.26 16.91 -16.72
N ILE A 175 -10.75 16.21 -15.69
CA ILE A 175 -10.46 16.51 -14.27
C ILE A 175 -8.97 16.34 -13.95
N LEU A 176 -8.31 15.30 -14.48
CA LEU A 176 -6.86 15.08 -14.29
C LEU A 176 -5.97 16.12 -14.98
N ARG A 177 -6.50 16.90 -15.93
CA ARG A 177 -5.77 18.00 -16.60
C ARG A 177 -5.86 19.32 -15.85
N LEU A 178 -6.69 19.39 -14.80
CA LEU A 178 -6.75 20.57 -13.95
C LEU A 178 -5.50 20.63 -13.05
N PRO A 179 -5.10 21.83 -12.57
CA PRO A 179 -3.94 21.98 -11.69
C PRO A 179 -4.26 21.54 -10.25
N ILE A 180 -4.79 20.33 -10.09
CA ILE A 180 -5.10 19.68 -8.82
C ILE A 180 -3.99 18.67 -8.55
N THR A 181 -3.43 18.70 -7.34
CA THR A 181 -2.33 17.79 -7.00
C THR A 181 -2.79 16.33 -6.98
N ALA A 182 -1.88 15.40 -7.30
CA ALA A 182 -2.16 13.97 -7.23
C ALA A 182 -2.69 13.53 -5.86
N ARG A 183 -2.19 14.17 -4.78
CA ARG A 183 -2.67 13.95 -3.41
C ARG A 183 -4.16 14.23 -3.26
N ILE A 184 -4.65 15.33 -3.83
CA ILE A 184 -6.07 15.71 -3.74
C ILE A 184 -6.93 14.73 -4.55
N HIS A 185 -6.50 14.35 -5.77
CA HIS A 185 -7.21 13.33 -6.55
C HIS A 185 -7.30 12.00 -5.80
N TYR A 186 -6.20 11.58 -5.18
CA TYR A 186 -6.14 10.39 -4.35
C TYR A 186 -7.11 10.49 -3.17
N MET A 187 -7.18 11.63 -2.45
CA MET A 187 -8.14 11.82 -1.36
C MET A 187 -9.60 11.65 -1.82
N PHE A 188 -9.99 12.22 -2.96
CA PHE A 188 -11.34 12.01 -3.51
C PHE A 188 -11.58 10.54 -3.91
N GLN A 189 -10.56 9.87 -4.44
CA GLN A 189 -10.64 8.45 -4.82
C GLN A 189 -10.91 7.56 -3.60
N ILE A 190 -10.33 7.88 -2.44
CA ILE A 190 -10.47 7.07 -1.22
C ILE A 190 -11.65 7.47 -0.33
N GLY A 191 -12.37 8.54 -0.67
CA GLY A 191 -13.54 8.99 0.10
C GLY A 191 -13.24 10.02 1.18
N MET A 192 -12.12 10.74 1.07
CA MET A 192 -11.66 11.84 1.94
C MET A 192 -11.27 11.46 3.37
N GLU A 193 -11.84 10.41 3.93
CA GLU A 193 -11.53 9.93 5.28
C GLU A 193 -10.73 8.62 5.24
N PRO A 194 -9.77 8.42 6.16
CA PRO A 194 -9.07 7.15 6.27
C PRO A 194 -10.03 6.05 6.74
N HIS A 195 -10.03 4.91 6.07
CA HIS A 195 -10.95 3.81 6.30
C HIS A 195 -10.25 2.47 6.16
N GLY A 196 -10.05 1.75 7.26
CA GLY A 196 -9.61 0.36 7.21
C GLY A 196 -10.77 -0.59 6.93
N LEU A 197 -10.63 -1.46 5.94
CA LEU A 197 -11.68 -2.38 5.52
C LEU A 197 -11.12 -3.75 5.11
N VAL A 198 -11.69 -4.81 5.66
CA VAL A 198 -11.46 -6.18 5.20
C VAL A 198 -12.78 -6.92 5.02
N ALA A 199 -12.84 -7.81 4.04
CA ALA A 199 -14.02 -8.61 3.76
C ALA A 199 -13.64 -10.09 3.56
N LYS A 200 -14.46 -10.97 4.13
CA LYS A 200 -14.31 -12.43 4.05
C LYS A 200 -15.34 -13.01 3.09
N TYR A 201 -14.90 -13.93 2.24
CA TYR A 201 -15.72 -14.61 1.25
C TYR A 201 -15.60 -16.12 1.35
N SER A 202 -16.69 -16.83 1.08
CA SER A 202 -16.70 -18.29 1.02
C SER A 202 -15.99 -18.82 -0.23
N PRO A 203 -15.66 -20.12 -0.31
CA PRO A 203 -15.11 -20.76 -1.51
C PRO A 203 -15.96 -20.60 -2.79
N GLU A 204 -17.24 -20.29 -2.63
CA GLU A 204 -18.20 -20.05 -3.72
C GLU A 204 -18.31 -18.56 -4.10
N GLY A 205 -17.56 -17.68 -3.42
CA GLY A 205 -17.56 -16.24 -3.68
C GLY A 205 -18.69 -15.47 -2.99
N LYS A 206 -19.32 -16.07 -1.97
CA LYS A 206 -20.36 -15.39 -1.16
C LYS A 206 -19.71 -14.56 -0.08
N LEU A 207 -20.19 -13.33 0.14
CA LEU A 207 -19.72 -12.50 1.25
C LEU A 207 -20.16 -13.11 2.59
N VAL A 208 -19.21 -13.37 3.47
CA VAL A 208 -19.41 -14.00 4.79
C VAL A 208 -19.34 -12.96 5.91
N LYS A 209 -18.31 -12.10 5.89
CA LYS A 209 -18.06 -11.12 6.96
C LYS A 209 -17.42 -9.86 6.39
N VAL A 210 -17.72 -8.71 6.99
CA VAL A 210 -17.02 -7.44 6.74
C VAL A 210 -16.58 -6.89 8.10
N LEU A 211 -15.34 -6.43 8.18
CA LEU A 211 -14.80 -5.73 9.34
C LEU A 211 -14.24 -4.40 8.88
N GLU A 212 -14.60 -3.32 9.57
CA GLU A 212 -14.20 -1.98 9.17
C GLU A 212 -13.98 -1.03 10.35
N ASP A 213 -13.02 -0.11 10.20
CA ASP A 213 -12.83 1.06 11.06
C ASP A 213 -13.13 2.30 10.21
N SER A 214 -14.41 2.65 10.13
CA SER A 214 -14.92 3.72 9.27
C SER A 214 -14.49 5.12 9.71
N GLU A 215 -14.16 5.30 10.98
CA GLU A 215 -13.67 6.57 11.51
C GLU A 215 -12.13 6.66 11.43
N GLY A 216 -11.45 5.55 11.09
CA GLY A 216 -9.99 5.49 11.04
C GLY A 216 -9.34 5.80 12.40
N LYS A 217 -9.98 5.42 13.51
CA LYS A 217 -9.47 5.71 14.86
C LYS A 217 -8.20 4.91 15.14
N VAL A 218 -8.20 3.65 14.73
CA VAL A 218 -7.10 2.71 14.90
C VAL A 218 -6.57 2.33 13.52
N VAL A 219 -7.34 1.62 12.71
CA VAL A 219 -6.90 1.09 11.41
C VAL A 219 -7.37 2.02 10.29
N ARG A 220 -6.51 2.95 9.89
CA ARG A 220 -6.84 3.99 8.89
C ARG A 220 -6.76 3.53 7.44
N SER A 221 -6.07 2.42 7.18
CA SER A 221 -5.91 1.82 5.86
C SER A 221 -5.46 0.38 6.05
N VAL A 222 -5.89 -0.51 5.17
CA VAL A 222 -5.44 -1.91 5.14
C VAL A 222 -5.03 -2.25 3.72
N SER A 223 -3.80 -2.74 3.56
CA SER A 223 -3.30 -3.29 2.30
C SER A 223 -3.07 -4.80 2.37
N GLU A 224 -3.05 -5.39 3.57
CA GLU A 224 -2.78 -6.81 3.79
C GLU A 224 -3.60 -7.35 4.96
N VAL A 225 -4.06 -8.59 4.87
CA VAL A 225 -4.81 -9.28 5.92
C VAL A 225 -4.49 -10.76 5.93
N GLU A 226 -4.04 -11.30 7.06
CA GLU A 226 -3.75 -12.73 7.23
C GLU A 226 -4.49 -13.29 8.45
N GLU A 227 -5.20 -14.41 8.28
CA GLU A 227 -5.83 -15.14 9.39
C GLU A 227 -4.87 -16.19 9.93
N LYS A 228 -4.49 -16.07 11.20
CA LYS A 228 -3.62 -17.03 11.87
C LYS A 228 -3.90 -17.11 13.37
N ASP A 229 -3.99 -18.34 13.89
CA ASP A 229 -4.16 -18.65 15.31
C ASP A 229 -5.34 -17.93 15.98
N GLY A 230 -6.48 -17.84 15.27
CA GLY A 230 -7.69 -17.17 15.76
C GLY A 230 -7.62 -15.64 15.74
N LYS A 231 -6.66 -15.07 15.01
CA LYS A 231 -6.46 -13.63 14.88
C LYS A 231 -6.37 -13.21 13.41
N LEU A 232 -6.74 -11.96 13.14
CA LEU A 232 -6.41 -11.28 11.90
C LEU A 232 -5.22 -10.37 12.12
N TRP A 233 -4.21 -10.52 11.29
CA TRP A 233 -3.03 -9.67 11.22
C TRP A 233 -3.19 -8.73 10.05
N LEU A 234 -3.27 -7.44 10.32
CA LEU A 234 -3.57 -6.39 9.34
C LEU A 234 -2.31 -5.55 9.09
N GLY A 235 -1.91 -5.48 7.83
CA GLY A 235 -0.82 -4.65 7.35
C GLY A 235 -1.31 -3.47 6.52
N SER A 236 -0.50 -2.42 6.46
CA SER A 236 -0.76 -1.26 5.60
C SER A 236 0.54 -0.66 5.10
N VAL A 237 0.57 -0.24 3.84
CA VAL A 237 1.65 0.58 3.27
C VAL A 237 1.67 2.01 3.83
N LEU A 238 0.58 2.45 4.48
CA LEU A 238 0.43 3.80 5.02
C LEU A 238 0.59 3.88 6.54
N MET A 239 0.50 2.75 7.24
CA MET A 239 0.59 2.72 8.70
C MET A 239 1.97 2.25 9.14
N ASN A 240 2.44 2.80 10.26
CA ASN A 240 3.72 2.45 10.87
C ASN A 240 3.58 1.33 11.94
N PHE A 241 2.51 0.54 11.89
CA PHE A 241 2.24 -0.57 12.81
C PHE A 241 1.49 -1.70 12.12
N VAL A 242 1.51 -2.88 12.76
CA VAL A 242 0.64 -4.02 12.44
C VAL A 242 -0.52 -4.02 13.42
N ALA A 243 -1.76 -4.09 12.92
CA ALA A 243 -2.93 -4.23 13.77
C ALA A 243 -3.32 -5.70 13.90
N VAL A 244 -3.73 -6.11 15.10
CA VAL A 244 -4.16 -7.48 15.39
C VAL A 244 -5.59 -7.45 15.92
N TYR A 245 -6.47 -8.24 15.31
CA TYR A 245 -7.88 -8.35 15.69
C TYR A 245 -8.21 -9.79 16.07
N ASP A 246 -8.83 -10.01 17.24
CA ASP A 246 -9.25 -11.33 17.71
C ASP A 246 -10.57 -11.76 17.06
N LEU A 247 -10.59 -12.94 16.42
CA LEU A 247 -11.72 -13.45 15.63
C LEU A 247 -12.85 -14.07 16.44
#